data_AF-A0A6C0E550-F1
#
_entry.id   AF-A0A6C0E550-F1
#
_cell.length_a   1.000
_cell.length_b   1.000
_cell.length_c   1.000
_cell.angle_alpha   90.00
_cell.angle_beta   90.00
_cell.angle_gamma   90.00
#
_symmetry.space_group_name_H-M   'P 1'
#
loop_
_entity.id
_entity.type
_entity.pdbx_description
1 polymer ?
#
loop_
_entity_poly.entity_id
_entity_poly.type
_entity_poly.pdbx_seq_one_letter_code
_entity_poly.pdbx_strand_id
1 'polypeptide(L)'
;MSSVSLFIPFALVNHTDEFIKNVIENKARLGKVAQVDVITKMNSTRNKYNIAYVYFEKWNDDEPTNKFLADLKSSVKPIIRYEKDSGRYSMIPTYWKVVENILVDKRKTKTLPINSHDEFPVLGTPPRKVRFANTPPPAPRKSHVTSCVINLNKEQLNAIDEELSCVDRESMNLVDDGYVSKLEEENQRLREENNRIVHFYTSQIYALNNQIAQLWDMTFRH
;
A
#
# COMPACT_ATOMS: atom_id res chain seq x y z
N MET A 1 -25.43 -8.38 13.62
CA MET A 1 -24.69 -7.52 12.67
C MET A 1 -23.35 -8.17 12.41
N SER A 2 -22.93 -8.32 11.15
CA SER A 2 -21.61 -8.89 10.82
C SER A 2 -20.51 -8.05 11.47
N SER A 3 -19.52 -8.70 12.09
CA SER A 3 -18.38 -8.04 12.71
C SER A 3 -17.48 -7.46 11.61
N VAL A 4 -17.80 -6.26 11.14
CA VAL A 4 -17.00 -5.57 10.11
C VAL A 4 -15.65 -5.23 10.73
N SER A 5 -14.58 -5.67 10.08
CA SER A 5 -13.21 -5.27 10.41
C SER A 5 -12.66 -4.35 9.32
N LEU A 6 -11.76 -3.45 9.71
CA LEU A 6 -11.14 -2.50 8.78
C LEU A 6 -9.77 -3.00 8.35
N PHE A 7 -9.44 -2.77 7.09
CA PHE A 7 -8.11 -3.00 6.55
C PHE A 7 -7.46 -1.67 6.14
N ILE A 8 -6.26 -1.42 6.65
CA ILE A 8 -5.42 -0.27 6.33
C ILE A 8 -4.25 -0.79 5.48
N PRO A 9 -4.28 -0.59 4.14
CA PRO A 9 -3.26 -1.15 3.24
C PRO A 9 -1.89 -0.49 3.37
N PHE A 10 -1.84 0.73 3.92
CA PHE A 10 -0.60 1.48 4.05
C PHE A 10 -0.62 2.35 5.31
N ALA A 11 0.16 1.94 6.30
CA ALA A 11 0.52 2.69 7.48
C ALA A 11 2.04 2.89 7.50
N LEU A 12 2.51 3.99 8.08
CA LEU A 12 3.94 4.21 8.28
C LEU A 12 4.51 3.21 9.29
N VAL A 13 5.79 2.89 9.15
CA VAL A 13 6.48 1.88 9.99
C VAL A 13 6.47 2.25 11.47
N ASN A 14 6.43 3.54 11.79
CA ASN A 14 6.39 4.07 13.15
C ASN A 14 4.97 4.10 13.75
N HIS A 15 3.92 3.70 13.01
CA HIS A 15 2.59 3.56 13.59
C HIS A 15 2.48 2.20 14.29
N THR A 16 2.49 2.23 15.62
CA THR A 16 2.19 1.08 16.48
C THR A 16 0.71 0.75 16.43
N ASP A 17 0.36 -0.45 16.88
CA ASP A 17 -1.02 -0.91 17.09
C ASP A 17 -1.77 0.02 18.06
N GLU A 18 -1.12 0.47 19.13
CA GLU A 18 -1.67 1.41 20.11
C GLU A 18 -1.97 2.78 19.48
N PHE A 19 -1.08 3.27 18.61
CA PHE A 19 -1.30 4.53 17.89
C PHE A 19 -2.50 4.42 16.94
N ILE A 20 -2.57 3.33 16.16
CA ILE A 20 -3.69 3.09 15.24
C ILE A 20 -5.00 2.98 16.03
N LYS A 21 -5.00 2.24 17.14
CA LYS A 21 -6.14 2.12 18.05
C LYS A 21 -6.58 3.49 18.58
N ASN A 22 -5.64 4.31 19.07
CA ASN A 22 -5.91 5.65 19.57
C ASN A 22 -6.52 6.56 18.50
N VAL A 23 -5.99 6.53 17.28
CA VAL A 23 -6.54 7.33 16.16
C VAL A 23 -7.98 6.91 15.85
N ILE A 24 -8.26 5.62 15.80
CA ILE A 24 -9.61 5.10 15.46
C ILE A 24 -10.62 5.39 16.58
N GLU A 25 -10.26 5.12 17.84
CA GLU A 25 -11.15 5.32 18.98
C GLU A 25 -11.37 6.80 19.30
N ASN A 26 -10.29 7.60 19.35
CA ASN A 26 -10.36 8.94 19.94
C ASN A 26 -10.42 10.07 18.90
N LYS A 27 -9.71 9.94 17.77
CA LYS A 27 -9.68 10.98 16.72
C LYS A 27 -10.83 10.80 15.74
N ALA A 28 -11.00 9.58 15.21
CA ALA A 28 -12.05 9.27 14.25
C ALA A 28 -13.39 8.93 14.90
N ARG A 29 -13.39 8.51 16.18
CA ARG A 29 -14.59 8.16 16.96
C ARG A 29 -15.49 7.13 16.30
N LEU A 30 -14.90 6.15 15.61
CA LEU A 30 -15.66 5.14 14.86
C LEU A 30 -16.22 4.02 15.74
N GLY A 31 -15.65 3.79 16.92
CA GLY A 31 -16.05 2.70 17.80
C GLY A 31 -14.96 2.27 18.77
N LYS A 32 -15.24 1.21 19.52
CA LYS A 32 -14.28 0.56 20.42
C LYS A 32 -13.54 -0.55 19.67
N VAL A 33 -12.21 -0.49 19.67
CA VAL A 33 -11.34 -1.44 18.99
C VAL A 33 -10.95 -2.56 19.96
N ALA A 34 -11.28 -3.80 19.58
CA ALA A 34 -10.89 -4.99 20.31
C ALA A 34 -9.39 -5.27 20.12
N GLN A 35 -8.94 -5.34 18.86
CA GLN A 35 -7.60 -5.77 18.49
C GLN A 35 -7.13 -5.08 17.21
N VAL A 36 -5.83 -4.83 17.11
CA VAL A 36 -5.17 -4.35 15.89
C VAL A 36 -4.01 -5.30 15.57
N ASP A 37 -4.05 -5.93 14.40
CA ASP A 37 -2.95 -6.76 13.90
C ASP A 37 -2.14 -5.96 12.89
N VAL A 38 -0.89 -5.64 13.24
CA VAL A 38 0.03 -4.90 12.37
C VAL A 38 1.05 -5.87 11.75
N ILE A 39 1.17 -5.84 10.42
CA ILE A 39 2.13 -6.67 9.68
C ILE A 39 3.04 -5.76 8.87
N THR A 40 4.35 -5.84 9.11
CA THR A 40 5.33 -5.10 8.31
C THR A 40 5.56 -5.80 6.98
N LYS A 41 5.45 -5.05 5.89
CA LYS A 41 5.76 -5.45 4.52
C LYS A 41 6.87 -4.58 3.95
N MET A 42 7.43 -5.02 2.83
CA MET A 42 8.44 -4.30 2.07
C MET A 42 7.95 -4.17 0.62
N ASN A 43 7.98 -2.97 0.07
CA ASN A 43 7.57 -2.74 -1.31
C ASN A 43 8.69 -3.12 -2.30
N SER A 44 8.43 -3.00 -3.59
CA SER A 44 9.43 -3.25 -4.65
C SER A 44 10.67 -2.35 -4.54
N THR A 45 10.54 -1.14 -3.98
CA THR A 45 11.64 -0.20 -3.76
C THR A 45 12.40 -0.42 -2.44
N ARG A 46 12.16 -1.54 -1.75
CA ARG A 46 12.75 -1.88 -0.44
C ARG A 46 12.37 -0.95 0.72
N ASN A 47 11.37 -0.09 0.54
CA ASN A 47 10.80 0.69 1.61
C ASN A 47 9.86 -0.20 2.45
N LYS A 48 10.07 -0.19 3.76
CA LYS A 48 9.20 -0.87 4.71
C LYS A 48 7.93 -0.04 4.92
N TYR A 49 6.81 -0.72 5.07
CA TYR A 49 5.53 -0.12 5.44
C TYR A 49 4.73 -1.12 6.26
N ASN A 50 3.76 -0.64 7.03
CA ASN A 50 2.87 -1.50 7.81
C ASN A 50 1.54 -1.64 7.06
N ILE A 51 0.96 -2.84 7.13
CA ILE A 51 -0.46 -3.05 6.88
C ILE A 51 -1.12 -3.34 8.22
N ALA A 52 -2.37 -2.94 8.41
CA ALA A 52 -3.08 -3.18 9.68
C ALA A 52 -4.49 -3.72 9.43
N TYR A 53 -4.88 -4.69 10.26
CA TYR A 53 -6.25 -5.19 10.38
C TYR A 53 -6.81 -4.75 11.73
N VAL A 54 -7.96 -4.10 11.72
CA VAL A 54 -8.57 -3.53 12.92
C VAL A 54 -9.89 -4.23 13.16
N TYR A 55 -10.00 -4.88 14.31
CA TYR A 55 -11.20 -5.59 14.76
C TYR A 55 -11.91 -4.75 15.82
N PHE A 56 -13.18 -4.46 15.57
CA PHE A 56 -14.01 -3.68 16.48
C PHE A 56 -14.71 -4.59 17.48
N GLU A 57 -14.71 -4.18 18.75
CA GLU A 57 -15.59 -4.75 19.77
C GLU A 57 -17.02 -4.29 19.52
N LYS A 58 -17.19 -2.98 19.29
CA LYS A 58 -18.45 -2.36 18.89
C LYS A 58 -18.19 -1.10 18.06
N TRP A 59 -19.07 -0.84 17.11
CA TRP A 59 -19.12 0.43 16.39
C TRP A 59 -19.87 1.47 17.24
N ASN A 60 -19.54 2.74 17.04
CA ASN A 60 -20.38 3.81 17.59
C ASN A 60 -21.66 3.93 16.75
N ASP A 61 -22.77 4.19 17.41
CA ASP A 61 -24.07 4.40 16.77
C ASP A 61 -24.34 5.89 16.59
N ASP A 62 -23.50 6.54 15.79
CA ASP A 62 -23.59 7.96 15.46
C ASP A 62 -23.65 8.14 13.94
N GLU A 63 -24.27 9.24 13.51
CA GLU A 63 -24.44 9.57 12.08
C GLU A 63 -23.11 9.57 11.30
N PRO A 64 -22.00 10.13 11.80
CA PRO A 64 -20.71 10.07 11.10
C PRO A 64 -20.20 8.65 10.88
N THR A 65 -20.31 7.77 11.87
CA THR A 65 -19.90 6.36 11.74
C THR A 65 -20.80 5.61 10.77
N ASN A 66 -22.11 5.84 10.82
CA ASN A 66 -23.06 5.24 9.89
C ASN A 66 -22.79 5.68 8.45
N LYS A 67 -22.46 6.95 8.22
CA LYS A 67 -22.01 7.46 6.92
C LYS A 67 -20.69 6.83 6.48
N PHE A 68 -19.71 6.74 7.38
CA PHE A 68 -18.43 6.08 7.10
C PHE A 68 -18.62 4.61 6.72
N LEU A 69 -19.50 3.88 7.40
CA LEU A 69 -19.83 2.48 7.09
C LEU A 69 -20.58 2.35 5.76
N ALA A 70 -21.45 3.30 5.41
CA ALA A 70 -22.09 3.35 4.09
C ALA A 70 -21.07 3.59 2.98
N ASP A 71 -20.15 4.55 3.18
CA ASP A 71 -19.05 4.82 2.26
C ASP A 71 -18.14 3.59 2.12
N LEU A 72 -17.81 2.91 3.22
CA LEU A 72 -16.99 1.71 3.24
C LEU A 72 -17.58 0.54 2.41
N LYS A 73 -18.91 0.40 2.43
CA LYS A 73 -19.64 -0.60 1.62
C LYS A 73 -19.80 -0.17 0.17
N SER A 74 -19.71 1.13 -0.11
CA SER A 74 -19.70 1.66 -1.46
C SER A 74 -18.34 1.43 -2.13
N SER A 75 -18.24 1.75 -3.43
CA SER A 75 -16.94 1.74 -4.12
C SER A 75 -16.03 2.93 -3.73
N VAL A 76 -16.53 3.88 -2.92
CA VAL A 76 -15.77 5.04 -2.44
C VAL A 76 -14.90 4.60 -1.27
N LYS A 77 -13.58 4.80 -1.36
CA LYS A 77 -12.64 4.42 -0.30
C LYS A 77 -12.62 5.51 0.78
N PRO A 78 -13.20 5.29 1.98
CA PRO A 78 -13.23 6.32 3.00
C PRO A 78 -11.81 6.63 3.50
N ILE A 79 -11.63 7.87 3.97
CA ILE A 79 -10.35 8.41 4.40
C ILE A 79 -10.41 8.76 5.89
N ILE A 80 -9.53 8.19 6.69
CA ILE A 80 -9.35 8.58 8.09
C ILE A 80 -8.20 9.59 8.15
N ARG A 81 -8.50 10.82 8.61
CA ARG A 81 -7.51 11.87 8.81
C ARG A 81 -6.99 11.83 10.24
N TYR A 82 -5.69 12.02 10.41
CA TYR A 82 -5.08 12.14 11.72
C TYR A 82 -3.92 13.13 11.68
N GLU A 83 -3.70 13.78 12.81
CA GLU A 83 -2.57 14.68 13.00
C GLU A 83 -1.38 13.87 13.50
N LYS A 84 -0.20 14.16 12.95
CA LYS A 84 1.03 13.53 13.39
C LYS A 84 1.59 14.36 14.53
N ASP A 85 1.78 13.75 15.70
CA ASP A 85 2.32 14.44 16.89
C ASP A 85 3.81 14.87 16.74
N SER A 86 4.38 14.80 15.54
CA SER A 86 5.77 15.13 15.27
C SER A 86 5.99 16.64 15.15
N GLY A 87 6.01 17.32 16.30
CA GLY A 87 6.62 18.64 16.51
C GLY A 87 5.97 19.82 15.77
N ARG A 88 6.39 21.03 16.15
CA ARG A 88 5.81 22.34 15.76
C ARG A 88 5.74 22.65 14.25
N TYR A 89 6.12 21.74 13.36
CA TYR A 89 6.30 22.03 11.93
C TYR A 89 5.66 21.02 10.96
N SER A 90 4.87 20.05 11.42
CA SER A 90 4.20 19.11 10.50
C SER A 90 2.77 19.56 10.17
N MET A 91 2.62 20.59 9.33
CA MET A 91 1.29 21.10 8.91
C MET A 91 0.57 20.23 7.85
N ILE A 92 1.14 19.11 7.42
CA ILE A 92 0.51 18.26 6.40
C ILE A 92 -0.38 17.22 7.10
N PRO A 93 -1.72 17.33 7.01
CA PRO A 93 -2.61 16.33 7.57
C PRO A 93 -2.33 14.98 6.91
N THR A 94 -2.03 13.97 7.72
CA THR A 94 -1.80 12.62 7.20
C THR A 94 -3.12 11.86 7.20
N TYR A 95 -3.26 10.92 6.29
CA TYR A 95 -4.51 10.18 6.15
C TYR A 95 -4.27 8.72 5.78
N TRP A 96 -5.21 7.86 6.17
CA TRP A 96 -5.28 6.46 5.74
C TRP A 96 -6.47 6.26 4.83
N LYS A 97 -6.24 5.61 3.69
CA LYS A 97 -7.32 5.03 2.88
C LYS A 97 -7.69 3.70 3.50
N VAL A 98 -8.95 3.52 3.84
CA VAL A 98 -9.44 2.33 4.54
C VAL A 98 -10.35 1.54 3.61
N VAL A 99 -10.33 0.22 3.74
CA VAL A 99 -11.22 -0.67 2.99
C VAL A 99 -11.81 -1.73 3.92
N GLU A 100 -12.96 -2.29 3.52
CA GLU A 100 -13.57 -3.41 4.23
C GLU A 100 -12.66 -4.64 4.16
N ASN A 101 -12.49 -5.30 5.30
CA ASN A 101 -11.73 -6.54 5.35
C ASN A 101 -12.62 -7.74 4.93
N ILE A 102 -12.60 -8.04 3.63
CA ILE A 102 -13.39 -9.14 3.03
C ILE A 102 -12.84 -10.54 3.42
N LEU A 103 -11.68 -10.62 4.08
CA LEU A 103 -11.05 -11.90 4.42
C LEU A 103 -11.75 -12.65 5.56
N VAL A 104 -12.59 -11.97 6.36
CA VAL A 104 -13.27 -12.60 7.51
C VAL A 104 -14.34 -13.59 7.05
N ASP A 105 -15.06 -13.31 5.97
CA ASP A 105 -16.19 -14.15 5.56
C ASP A 105 -15.76 -15.46 4.88
N LYS A 106 -14.56 -15.51 4.30
CA LYS A 106 -14.05 -16.75 3.66
C LYS A 106 -13.53 -17.79 4.66
N ARG A 107 -13.43 -17.46 5.96
CA ARG A 107 -13.02 -18.42 7.00
C ARG A 107 -14.19 -19.10 7.72
N LYS A 108 -15.44 -18.78 7.37
CA LYS A 108 -16.57 -19.59 7.80
C LYS A 108 -16.55 -20.93 7.06
N THR A 109 -15.97 -21.91 7.75
CA THR A 109 -16.45 -23.29 7.76
C THR A 109 -16.21 -24.09 6.47
N LYS A 110 -14.96 -24.49 6.26
CA LYS A 110 -14.70 -25.91 5.97
C LYS A 110 -13.99 -26.54 7.17
N THR A 111 -14.61 -26.44 8.35
CA THR A 111 -14.41 -27.52 9.33
C THR A 111 -14.93 -28.76 8.64
N LEU A 112 -14.01 -29.60 8.17
CA LEU A 112 -14.35 -30.98 7.85
C LEU A 112 -15.11 -31.51 9.08
N PRO A 113 -16.29 -32.13 8.91
CA PRO A 113 -16.98 -32.73 10.04
C PRO A 113 -16.00 -33.69 10.74
N ILE A 114 -15.62 -33.35 11.98
CA ILE A 114 -14.87 -34.22 12.90
C ILE A 114 -15.88 -35.25 13.42
N ASN A 115 -16.44 -36.06 12.52
CA ASN A 115 -17.38 -37.14 12.82
C ASN A 115 -17.33 -38.24 11.75
N SER A 116 -16.13 -38.58 11.28
CA SER A 116 -15.88 -39.89 10.70
C SER A 116 -14.55 -40.39 11.24
N HIS A 117 -14.61 -41.04 12.40
CA HIS A 117 -13.64 -42.06 12.82
C HIS A 117 -13.74 -43.27 11.87
N ASP A 118 -13.53 -43.05 10.57
CA ASP A 118 -13.09 -44.14 9.72
C ASP A 118 -11.62 -44.30 10.03
N GLU A 119 -11.31 -45.36 10.77
CA GLU A 119 -9.96 -45.86 10.98
C GLU A 119 -9.23 -45.87 9.64
N PHE A 120 -8.35 -44.90 9.42
CA PHE A 120 -7.38 -45.02 8.35
C PHE A 120 -6.59 -46.31 8.63
N PRO A 121 -6.54 -47.28 7.70
CA PRO A 121 -5.71 -48.45 7.89
C PRO A 121 -4.29 -47.94 8.13
N VAL A 122 -3.76 -48.27 9.31
CA VAL A 122 -2.38 -48.01 9.67
C VAL A 122 -1.53 -48.81 8.71
N LEU A 123 -1.22 -48.22 7.55
CA LEU A 123 -0.15 -48.69 6.69
C LEU A 123 1.12 -48.49 7.51
N GLY A 124 1.56 -49.60 8.13
CA GLY A 124 2.74 -49.66 8.97
C GLY A 124 3.86 -48.90 8.28
N THR A 125 4.27 -47.79 8.89
CA THR A 125 5.47 -47.08 8.46
C THR A 125 6.61 -48.08 8.57
N PRO A 126 7.36 -48.35 7.49
CA PRO A 126 8.50 -49.23 7.55
C PRO A 126 9.45 -48.69 8.63
N PRO A 127 10.01 -49.57 9.49
CA PRO A 127 10.87 -49.15 10.59
C PRO A 127 12.00 -48.30 10.03
N ARG A 128 11.91 -46.99 10.27
CA ARG A 128 12.91 -46.03 9.88
C ARG A 128 14.13 -46.32 10.74
N LYS A 129 15.13 -47.03 10.17
CA LYS A 129 16.48 -47.10 10.74
C LYS A 129 16.99 -45.67 10.90
N VAL A 130 16.89 -45.16 12.13
CA VAL A 130 17.47 -43.87 12.52
C VAL A 130 18.99 -44.07 12.53
N ARG A 131 19.62 -43.86 11.37
CA ARG A 131 21.06 -43.57 11.35
C ARG A 131 21.23 -42.15 11.84
N PHE A 132 21.60 -42.00 13.11
CA PHE A 132 22.22 -40.79 13.63
C PHE A 132 23.59 -40.63 12.96
N ALA A 133 23.60 -40.11 11.73
CA ALA A 133 24.79 -39.52 11.16
C ALA A 133 24.65 -38.00 11.37
N ASN A 134 25.43 -37.46 12.32
CA ASN A 134 25.56 -36.04 12.62
C ASN A 134 26.28 -35.28 11.48
N THR A 135 25.87 -35.47 10.24
CA THR A 135 26.34 -34.67 9.11
C THR A 135 25.28 -33.63 8.78
N PRO A 136 25.57 -32.32 8.94
CA PRO A 136 24.66 -31.26 8.55
C PRO A 136 24.30 -31.41 7.06
N PRO A 137 23.03 -31.17 6.69
CA PRO A 137 22.62 -31.27 5.29
C PRO A 137 23.46 -30.30 4.44
N PRO A 138 23.94 -30.73 3.26
CA PRO A 138 24.70 -29.84 2.38
C PRO A 138 23.84 -28.63 2.00
N ALA A 139 24.43 -27.44 2.13
CA ALA A 139 23.78 -26.18 1.79
C ALA A 139 23.21 -26.21 0.36
N PRO A 140 21.99 -25.67 0.13
CA PRO A 140 21.37 -25.66 -1.18
C PRO A 140 22.28 -24.93 -2.17
N ARG A 141 22.75 -25.66 -3.19
CA ARG A 141 23.56 -25.09 -4.27
C ARG A 141 22.65 -24.19 -5.11
N LYS A 142 23.10 -22.95 -5.34
CA LYS A 142 22.44 -22.00 -6.25
C LYS A 142 22.33 -22.67 -7.63
N SER A 143 21.12 -23.04 -8.03
CA SER A 143 20.84 -23.42 -9.41
C SER A 143 21.12 -22.20 -10.27
N HIS A 144 22.11 -22.29 -11.15
CA HIS A 144 22.33 -21.32 -12.21
C HIS A 144 21.01 -21.21 -12.99
N VAL A 145 20.34 -20.06 -12.89
CA VAL A 145 19.20 -19.74 -13.74
C VAL A 145 19.79 -19.50 -15.12
N THR A 146 19.82 -20.54 -15.94
CA THR A 146 20.05 -20.41 -17.37
C THR A 146 18.91 -19.57 -17.91
N SER A 147 19.20 -18.36 -18.40
CA SER A 147 18.21 -17.54 -19.08
C SER A 147 17.70 -18.35 -20.27
N CYS A 148 16.42 -18.71 -20.25
CA CYS A 148 15.73 -19.12 -21.46
C CYS A 148 15.61 -17.89 -22.36
N VAL A 149 16.70 -17.58 -23.07
CA VAL A 149 16.64 -16.74 -24.26
C VAL A 149 15.91 -17.60 -25.28
N ILE A 150 14.62 -17.30 -25.47
CA ILE A 150 13.83 -17.87 -26.55
C ILE A 150 14.50 -17.39 -27.84
N ASN A 151 15.26 -18.27 -28.48
CA ASN A 151 15.74 -18.07 -29.85
C ASN A 151 14.53 -18.15 -30.78
N LEU A 152 13.79 -17.03 -30.87
CA LEU A 152 12.83 -16.81 -31.94
C LEU A 152 13.62 -16.75 -33.25
N ASN A 153 13.35 -17.70 -34.15
CA ASN A 153 13.95 -17.75 -35.47
C ASN A 153 13.70 -16.43 -36.21
N LYS A 154 14.73 -15.88 -36.85
CA LYS A 154 14.63 -14.65 -37.67
C LYS A 154 13.50 -14.69 -38.71
N GLU A 155 13.14 -15.88 -39.20
CA GLU A 155 12.02 -16.06 -40.14
C GLU A 155 10.65 -15.79 -39.51
N GLN A 156 10.46 -16.05 -38.21
CA GLN A 156 9.21 -15.73 -37.53
C GLN A 156 9.06 -14.22 -37.24
N LEU A 157 10.19 -13.50 -37.07
CA LEU A 157 10.19 -12.06 -36.90
C LEU A 157 9.81 -11.32 -38.20
N ASN A 158 10.25 -11.82 -39.36
CA ASN A 158 9.95 -11.20 -40.64
C ASN A 158 8.47 -11.39 -41.06
N ALA A 159 7.84 -12.50 -40.68
CA ALA A 159 6.42 -12.76 -40.99
C ALA A 159 5.47 -11.85 -40.18
N ILE A 160 5.85 -11.48 -38.95
CA ILE A 160 5.06 -10.56 -38.11
C ILE A 160 5.13 -9.12 -38.63
N ASP A 161 6.28 -8.72 -39.19
CA ASP A 161 6.47 -7.37 -39.74
C ASP A 161 5.65 -7.14 -41.02
N GLU A 162 5.39 -8.19 -41.80
CA GLU A 162 4.62 -8.11 -43.06
C GLU A 162 3.09 -8.09 -42.82
N GLU A 163 2.60 -8.78 -41.78
CA GLU A 163 1.18 -8.67 -41.34
C GLU A 163 0.86 -7.31 -40.70
N LEU A 164 1.85 -6.63 -40.10
CA LEU A 164 1.65 -5.31 -39.51
C LEU A 164 1.61 -4.17 -40.54
N SER A 165 2.05 -4.41 -41.78
CA SER A 165 2.13 -3.37 -42.81
C SER A 165 0.80 -3.07 -43.52
N CYS A 166 -0.24 -3.89 -43.30
CA CYS A 166 -1.56 -3.74 -43.92
C CYS A 166 -2.67 -3.33 -42.94
N VAL A 167 -2.34 -3.04 -41.68
CA VAL A 167 -3.26 -2.38 -40.74
C VAL A 167 -3.17 -0.87 -40.98
N ASP A 168 -4.22 -0.27 -41.54
CA ASP A 168 -4.36 1.17 -41.73
C ASP A 168 -4.00 1.92 -40.44
N ARG A 169 -2.83 2.57 -40.44
CA ARG A 169 -2.29 3.33 -39.30
C ARG A 169 -3.24 4.41 -38.79
N GLU A 170 -4.20 4.84 -39.61
CA GLU A 170 -5.21 5.84 -39.23
C GLU A 170 -6.28 5.29 -38.26
N SER A 171 -6.41 3.96 -38.10
CA SER A 171 -7.46 3.34 -37.28
C SER A 171 -7.06 2.97 -35.85
N MET A 172 -5.77 3.08 -35.49
CA MET A 172 -5.28 2.72 -34.14
C MET A 172 -5.04 3.90 -33.19
N ASN A 173 -5.25 5.14 -33.64
CA ASN A 173 -5.23 6.29 -32.72
C ASN A 173 -6.56 6.33 -31.96
N LEU A 174 -6.64 5.51 -30.90
CA LEU A 174 -7.79 5.46 -29.98
C LEU A 174 -8.05 6.79 -29.25
N VAL A 175 -7.13 7.74 -29.35
CA VAL A 175 -7.13 9.01 -28.64
C VAL A 175 -7.18 10.13 -29.68
N ASP A 176 -8.21 10.95 -29.62
CA ASP A 176 -8.37 12.15 -30.43
C ASP A 176 -7.15 13.08 -30.24
N ASP A 177 -6.53 13.53 -31.35
CA ASP A 177 -5.39 14.45 -31.32
C ASP A 177 -5.74 15.77 -30.60
N GLY A 178 -7.02 16.16 -30.66
CA GLY A 178 -7.55 17.29 -29.90
C GLY A 178 -7.49 17.09 -28.38
N TYR A 179 -7.67 15.85 -27.90
CA TYR A 179 -7.53 15.52 -26.48
C TYR A 179 -6.07 15.54 -26.04
N VAL A 180 -5.15 15.03 -26.85
CA VAL A 180 -3.70 15.07 -26.57
C VAL A 180 -3.24 16.51 -26.44
N SER A 181 -3.61 17.38 -27.39
CA SER A 181 -3.26 18.80 -27.37
C SER A 181 -3.75 19.52 -26.11
N LYS A 182 -4.99 19.24 -25.66
CA LYS A 182 -5.54 19.80 -24.41
C LYS A 182 -4.77 19.32 -23.17
N LEU A 183 -4.38 18.05 -23.12
CA LEU A 183 -3.58 17.51 -22.02
C LEU A 183 -2.18 18.12 -21.98
N GLU A 184 -1.57 18.39 -23.13
CA GLU A 184 -0.27 19.06 -23.21
C GLU A 184 -0.36 20.51 -22.72
N GLU A 185 -1.39 21.25 -23.14
CA GLU A 185 -1.65 22.62 -22.67
C GLU A 185 -1.90 22.67 -21.15
N GLU A 186 -2.73 21.76 -20.62
CA GLU A 186 -3.01 21.72 -19.18
C GLU A 186 -1.76 21.35 -18.38
N ASN A 187 -0.95 20.39 -18.85
CA ASN A 187 0.32 20.05 -18.22
C ASN A 187 1.30 21.24 -18.22
N GLN A 188 1.36 21.98 -19.32
CA GLN A 188 2.20 23.18 -19.41
C GLN A 188 1.76 24.24 -18.40
N ARG A 189 0.44 24.52 -18.32
CA ARG A 189 -0.14 25.44 -17.33
C ARG A 189 0.20 25.02 -15.89
N LEU A 190 0.06 23.74 -15.56
CA LEU A 190 0.38 23.21 -14.23
C LEU A 190 1.86 23.34 -13.89
N ARG A 191 2.76 23.18 -14.87
CA ARG A 191 4.20 23.41 -14.68
C ARG A 191 4.50 24.87 -14.37
N GLU A 192 3.86 25.80 -15.08
CA GLU A 192 4.01 27.23 -14.84
C GLU A 192 3.49 27.64 -13.46
N GLU A 193 2.34 27.12 -13.04
CA GLU A 193 1.78 27.36 -11.71
C GLU A 193 2.70 26.80 -10.61
N ASN A 194 3.18 25.57 -10.76
CA ASN A 194 4.17 24.99 -9.84
C ASN A 194 5.44 25.85 -9.76
N ASN A 195 5.94 26.33 -10.89
CA ASN A 195 7.11 27.22 -10.91
C ASN A 195 6.86 28.54 -10.17
N ARG A 196 5.67 29.13 -10.30
CA ARG A 196 5.27 30.33 -9.55
C ARG A 196 5.24 30.08 -8.05
N ILE A 197 4.66 28.95 -7.63
CA ILE A 197 4.59 28.57 -6.22
C ILE A 197 5.99 28.35 -5.64
N VAL A 198 6.84 27.60 -6.35
CA VAL A 198 8.24 27.35 -5.93
C VAL A 198 9.00 28.67 -5.82
N HIS A 199 8.87 29.57 -6.79
CA HIS A 199 9.50 30.88 -6.74
C HIS A 199 9.04 31.70 -5.53
N PHE A 200 7.73 31.74 -5.26
CA PHE A 200 7.17 32.45 -4.11
C PHE A 200 7.74 31.96 -2.77
N TYR A 201 7.74 30.64 -2.53
CA TYR A 201 8.30 30.08 -1.30
C TYR A 201 9.80 30.29 -1.19
N THR A 202 10.52 30.16 -2.30
CA THR A 202 11.96 30.42 -2.36
C THR A 202 12.26 31.86 -1.96
N SER A 203 11.52 32.85 -2.49
CA SER A 203 11.66 34.26 -2.09
C SER A 203 11.38 34.49 -0.60
N GLN A 204 10.36 33.85 -0.03
CA GLN A 204 10.07 33.96 1.40
C GLN A 204 11.19 33.38 2.28
N ILE A 205 11.75 32.22 1.90
CA ILE A 205 12.87 31.60 2.63
C ILE A 205 14.09 32.52 2.59
N TYR A 206 14.42 33.12 1.44
CA TYR A 206 15.53 34.08 1.34
C TYR A 206 15.31 35.31 2.22
N ALA A 207 14.09 35.86 2.25
CA ALA A 207 13.76 37.00 3.11
C ALA A 207 13.93 36.66 4.59
N LEU A 208 13.45 35.48 5.02
CA LEU A 208 13.59 35.01 6.40
C LEU A 208 15.06 34.78 6.78
N ASN A 209 15.85 34.15 5.90
CA ASN A 209 17.27 33.92 6.16
C ASN A 209 18.05 35.23 6.30
N ASN A 210 17.71 36.25 5.50
CA ASN A 210 18.32 37.58 5.63
C ASN A 210 17.97 38.25 6.97
N GLN A 211 16.73 38.12 7.44
CA GLN A 211 16.33 38.63 8.76
C GLN A 211 17.07 37.91 9.89
N ILE A 212 17.21 36.58 9.81
CA ILE A 212 17.97 35.79 10.77
C ILE A 212 19.43 36.25 10.80
N ALA A 213 20.07 36.43 9.63
CA ALA A 213 21.45 36.89 9.54
C ALA A 213 21.64 38.27 10.21
N GLN A 214 20.71 39.21 9.99
CA GLN A 214 20.74 40.53 10.64
C GLN A 214 20.62 40.43 12.17
N LEU A 215 19.73 39.58 12.68
CA LEU A 215 19.57 39.36 14.13
C LEU A 215 20.83 38.74 14.75
N TRP A 216 21.46 37.80 14.06
CA TRP A 216 22.73 37.21 14.47
C TRP A 216 23.84 38.26 14.53
N ASP A 217 24.00 39.10 13.49
CA ASP A 217 25.01 40.16 13.47
C ASP A 217 24.86 41.17 14.62
N MET A 218 23.62 41.51 15.02
CA MET A 218 23.39 42.39 16.16
C MET A 218 23.72 41.74 17.51
N THR A 219 23.52 40.42 17.63
CA THR A 219 23.66 39.72 18.91
C THR A 219 25.12 39.43 19.25
N PHE A 220 25.97 39.20 18.25
CA PHE A 220 27.35 38.70 18.45
C PHE A 220 28.46 39.72 18.16
N ARG A 221 28.14 40.99 17.88
CA ARG A 221 29.13 42.07 17.69
C ARG A 221 29.45 42.88 18.97
N HIS A 222 29.16 42.34 20.15
CA HIS A 222 29.54 42.91 21.45
C HIS A 222 30.66 42.09 22.10
#